data_AF-A0A559RYN2-F1
#
_entry.id   AF-A0A559RYN2-F1
#
_cell.length_a   1.000
_cell.length_b   1.000
_cell.length_c   1.000
_cell.angle_alpha   90.00
_cell.angle_beta   90.00
_cell.angle_gamma   90.00
#
_symmetry.space_group_name_H-M   'P 1'
#
loop_
_entity.id
_entity.type
_entity.pdbx_description
1 polymer ?
#
loop_
_entity_poly.entity_id
_entity_poly.type
_entity_poly.pdbx_seq_one_letter_code
_entity_poly.pdbx_strand_id
1 'polypeptide(L)'
;MKNIINNKIILIAFVMFLVVNIQAQEKDTKLINYKVHSVKGINDVGLDFSPVYYKDKLVFSSERADKKSFLDLYTIRIDNPKKGTSKIEKFSIEKLSKTYHISNIAFSKDYRTIYFTRNNYFKKRFKPYKKNVNRLKLYRAHRNIEDTEWESIKELPFNGDDFSTGHPSLSKDDKTLYFSSDRPGGYGKTDIYKVGINEDGSFGKIINLGKEVNSSEREMFPTTKENELYFSSDRNNGQGGLDIYKYNLNKKNEAINLGKTINSSVDDFGIVFNPENPNKGYFSSNRKGGLGSDDIYGFTEETTIIKPCEQIVYGVIKDKKLSTPIAFAKVIIQNAISKENIEELNADAKGNYSYTLPCSKNYIALASKEYYKEEQKPFSTSTKSGINNELNFNLELIDDLKYNNNNEAIININPIYFDTNKSTIRPDAAKELDYIVSVMNKYPEMKIKATSHTDSRGKDSYNEALSTRRAESTRSYITSQGISPSRITAIGYGESQPTNHCENGVKCSKEEHQLNRRTEFIIIRQKE
;
A
#
# COMPACT_ATOMS: atom_id res chain seq x y z
N MET A 1 -35.14 -43.81 16.21
CA MET A 1 -33.83 -43.88 16.88
C MET A 1 -32.82 -43.10 16.05
N LYS A 2 -32.36 -41.98 16.61
CA LYS A 2 -31.07 -41.29 16.35
C LYS A 2 -30.72 -40.79 14.94
N ASN A 3 -30.34 -39.51 14.92
CA ASN A 3 -29.54 -38.77 13.92
C ASN A 3 -30.33 -38.27 12.70
N ILE A 4 -31.09 -37.18 12.80
CA ILE A 4 -30.64 -35.79 13.06
C ILE A 4 -29.48 -35.40 12.13
N ILE A 5 -29.86 -34.71 11.05
CA ILE A 5 -29.43 -33.34 10.78
C ILE A 5 -27.93 -33.17 10.95
N ASN A 6 -27.15 -33.49 9.92
CA ASN A 6 -25.75 -33.06 9.88
C ASN A 6 -25.23 -32.65 8.49
N ASN A 7 -26.11 -32.37 7.52
CA ASN A 7 -25.70 -32.01 6.16
C ASN A 7 -26.33 -30.72 5.61
N LYS A 8 -26.80 -29.81 6.47
CA LYS A 8 -27.19 -28.45 6.04
C LYS A 8 -26.58 -27.30 6.85
N ILE A 9 -25.66 -27.59 7.78
CA ILE A 9 -24.99 -26.58 8.62
C ILE A 9 -23.55 -26.27 8.17
N ILE A 10 -23.01 -27.01 7.19
CA ILE A 10 -21.60 -26.86 6.77
C ILE A 10 -21.44 -26.03 5.47
N LEU A 11 -22.53 -25.57 4.84
CA LEU A 11 -22.46 -24.80 3.58
C LEU A 11 -22.88 -23.32 3.71
N ILE A 12 -23.08 -22.81 4.93
CA ILE A 12 -23.38 -21.38 5.19
C ILE A 12 -22.35 -20.74 6.15
N ALA A 13 -21.50 -21.53 6.79
CA ALA A 13 -20.47 -21.06 7.72
C ALA A 13 -19.08 -20.80 7.09
N PHE A 14 -18.93 -20.95 5.76
CA PHE A 14 -17.64 -20.78 5.08
C PHE A 14 -17.57 -19.63 4.07
N VAL A 15 -18.61 -18.79 3.99
CA VAL A 15 -18.64 -17.57 3.15
C VAL A 15 -18.53 -16.30 4.00
N MET A 16 -18.40 -16.41 5.32
CA MET A 16 -18.42 -15.27 6.25
C MET A 16 -17.07 -14.98 6.92
N PHE A 17 -15.95 -15.29 6.28
CA PHE A 17 -14.62 -14.90 6.77
C PHE A 17 -13.58 -14.80 5.64
N LEU A 18 -13.88 -14.02 4.60
CA LEU A 18 -12.88 -13.58 3.62
C LEU A 18 -13.39 -12.36 2.82
N VAL A 19 -14.05 -11.41 3.50
CA VAL A 19 -13.91 -10.01 3.07
C VAL A 19 -12.61 -9.56 3.72
N VAL A 20 -11.51 -9.75 2.99
CA VAL A 20 -10.29 -9.00 3.27
C VAL A 20 -10.72 -7.55 3.18
N ASN A 21 -10.90 -6.89 4.32
CA ASN A 21 -10.84 -5.43 4.37
C ASN A 21 -9.44 -5.08 3.85
N ILE A 22 -9.37 -4.78 2.55
CA ILE A 22 -8.21 -4.14 1.96
C ILE A 22 -8.27 -2.71 2.50
N GLN A 23 -7.88 -2.53 3.76
CA GLN A 23 -7.33 -1.25 4.18
C GLN A 23 -6.08 -1.08 3.33
N ALA A 24 -6.21 -0.33 2.23
CA ALA A 24 -5.08 0.20 1.49
C ALA A 24 -4.41 1.24 2.40
N GLN A 25 -3.69 0.77 3.41
CA GLN A 25 -2.74 1.60 4.13
C GLN A 25 -1.68 1.97 3.10
N GLU A 26 -1.64 3.24 2.70
CA GLU A 26 -0.67 3.76 1.74
C GLU A 26 0.72 3.43 2.30
N LYS A 27 1.44 2.52 1.66
CA LYS A 27 2.77 2.11 2.13
C LYS A 27 3.76 3.23 1.87
N ASP A 28 4.74 3.36 2.75
CA ASP A 28 5.92 4.20 2.54
C ASP A 28 6.45 4.02 1.11
N THR A 29 6.47 5.11 0.36
CA THR A 29 6.95 5.10 -1.01
C THR A 29 8.44 5.41 -1.01
N LYS A 30 9.25 4.48 -1.53
CA LYS A 30 10.69 4.71 -1.72
C LYS A 30 10.90 5.40 -3.06
N LEU A 31 11.38 6.63 -3.02
CA LEU A 31 11.84 7.35 -4.20
C LEU A 31 13.37 7.18 -4.31
N ILE A 32 13.82 6.63 -5.43
CA ILE A 32 15.25 6.48 -5.73
C ILE A 32 15.65 7.60 -6.70
N ASN A 33 16.66 8.36 -6.33
CA ASN A 33 17.25 9.40 -7.17
C ASN A 33 18.74 9.12 -7.38
N TYR A 34 19.24 9.45 -8.56
CA TYR A 34 20.66 9.38 -8.86
C TYR A 34 21.24 10.79 -8.98
N LYS A 35 22.32 11.06 -8.24
CA LYS A 35 23.14 12.26 -8.41
C LYS A 35 24.30 11.95 -9.36
N VAL A 36 24.21 12.44 -10.58
CA VAL A 36 25.24 12.24 -11.61
C VAL A 36 26.26 13.39 -11.60
N HIS A 37 27.54 13.04 -11.81
CA HIS A 37 28.63 14.00 -11.98
C HIS A 37 29.63 13.52 -13.04
N SER A 38 30.27 14.47 -13.72
CA SER A 38 31.37 14.20 -14.65
C SER A 38 32.61 13.77 -13.87
N VAL A 39 33.37 12.80 -14.42
CA VAL A 39 34.56 12.24 -13.76
C VAL A 39 35.82 12.89 -14.31
N LYS A 40 36.61 13.53 -13.45
CA LYS A 40 37.87 14.16 -13.84
C LYS A 40 38.98 13.13 -13.99
N GLY A 41 39.80 13.28 -15.04
CA GLY A 41 41.03 12.50 -15.23
C GLY A 41 40.82 11.10 -15.82
N ILE A 42 39.59 10.72 -16.18
CA ILE A 42 39.32 9.49 -16.93
C ILE A 42 39.12 9.83 -18.40
N ASN A 43 38.14 10.69 -18.70
CA ASN A 43 37.72 11.00 -20.05
C ASN A 43 38.77 11.75 -20.88
N ASP A 44 38.73 11.52 -22.19
CA ASP A 44 39.51 12.13 -23.27
C ASP A 44 38.56 12.71 -24.33
N VAL A 45 39.09 13.31 -25.41
CA VAL A 45 38.29 13.92 -26.50
C VAL A 45 37.57 12.90 -27.40
N GLY A 46 37.90 11.61 -27.26
CA GLY A 46 37.38 10.51 -28.07
C GLY A 46 36.20 9.78 -27.44
N LEU A 47 36.12 8.47 -27.66
CA LEU A 47 35.18 7.58 -26.96
C LEU A 47 35.84 7.03 -25.69
N ASP A 48 35.13 7.12 -24.57
CA ASP A 48 35.45 6.49 -23.29
C ASP A 48 34.18 5.89 -22.69
N PHE A 49 34.08 4.56 -22.68
CA PHE A 49 32.82 3.93 -22.31
C PHE A 49 32.92 2.54 -21.71
N SER A 50 31.78 2.09 -21.16
CA SER A 50 31.58 0.79 -20.50
C SER A 50 32.65 0.50 -19.45
N PRO A 51 32.75 1.34 -18.40
CA PRO A 51 33.65 1.09 -17.29
C PRO A 51 33.20 -0.16 -16.53
N VAL A 52 34.16 -0.92 -16.00
CA VAL A 52 33.93 -2.08 -15.14
C VAL A 52 34.95 -2.08 -14.01
N TYR A 53 34.51 -2.43 -12.80
CA TYR A 53 35.40 -2.53 -11.65
C TYR A 53 36.33 -3.74 -11.77
N TYR A 54 37.60 -3.51 -11.48
CA TYR A 54 38.66 -4.51 -11.45
C TYR A 54 39.54 -4.25 -10.23
N LYS A 55 39.26 -4.95 -9.11
CA LYS A 55 39.89 -4.69 -7.81
C LYS A 55 39.75 -3.21 -7.42
N ASP A 56 40.87 -2.52 -7.18
CA ASP A 56 40.95 -1.08 -6.87
C ASP A 56 41.00 -0.18 -8.12
N LYS A 57 40.77 -0.74 -9.30
CA LYS A 57 40.83 -0.03 -10.60
C LYS A 57 39.49 -0.04 -11.32
N LEU A 58 39.32 0.88 -12.27
CA LEU A 58 38.38 0.73 -13.38
C LEU A 58 39.12 0.22 -14.61
N VAL A 59 38.44 -0.59 -15.40
CA VAL A 59 38.80 -0.93 -16.78
C VAL A 59 37.70 -0.42 -17.68
N PHE A 60 38.04 0.23 -18.78
CA PHE A 60 37.07 0.84 -19.70
C PHE A 60 37.57 0.78 -21.14
N SER A 61 36.66 0.97 -22.10
CA SER A 61 36.97 0.97 -23.52
C SER A 61 37.30 2.40 -23.97
N SER A 62 38.36 2.58 -24.75
CA SER A 62 38.80 3.91 -25.19
C SER A 62 39.48 3.93 -26.56
N GLU A 63 39.41 5.09 -27.22
CA GLU A 63 40.15 5.40 -28.46
C GLU A 63 41.43 6.24 -28.26
N ARG A 64 41.87 6.45 -27.01
CA ARG A 64 43.00 7.35 -26.66
C ARG A 64 44.39 6.97 -27.19
N ALA A 65 44.53 5.93 -28.01
CA ALA A 65 45.83 5.53 -28.57
C ALA A 65 46.26 6.44 -29.73
N ASP A 66 47.47 6.98 -29.66
CA ASP A 66 48.06 7.82 -30.72
C ASP A 66 48.15 7.10 -32.09
N LYS A 67 47.53 7.72 -33.11
CA LYS A 67 47.68 7.49 -34.57
C LYS A 67 47.00 6.28 -35.24
N LYS A 68 46.22 5.44 -34.55
CA LYS A 68 45.39 4.41 -35.21
C LYS A 68 44.04 4.26 -34.50
N SER A 69 42.95 4.64 -35.17
CA SER A 69 41.54 4.62 -34.72
C SER A 69 40.99 3.24 -34.30
N PHE A 70 41.60 2.56 -33.34
CA PHE A 70 41.12 1.29 -32.79
C PHE A 70 40.73 1.45 -31.32
N LEU A 71 39.58 0.87 -30.97
CA LEU A 71 39.12 0.74 -29.60
C LEU A 71 39.99 -0.30 -28.87
N ASP A 72 40.43 0.05 -27.67
CA ASP A 72 41.19 -0.83 -26.80
C ASP A 72 40.75 -0.64 -25.34
N LEU A 73 41.22 -1.52 -24.45
CA LEU A 73 40.93 -1.43 -23.02
C LEU A 73 42.02 -0.66 -22.29
N TYR A 74 41.60 0.20 -21.36
CA TYR A 74 42.46 1.01 -20.51
C TYR A 74 42.04 0.88 -19.06
N THR A 75 42.97 1.14 -18.14
CA THR A 75 42.74 1.03 -16.71
C THR A 75 43.29 2.23 -15.96
N ILE A 76 42.61 2.58 -14.86
CA ILE A 76 42.99 3.65 -13.94
C ILE A 76 42.67 3.21 -12.52
N ARG A 77 43.54 3.54 -11.55
CA ARG A 77 43.24 3.33 -10.13
C ARG A 77 42.16 4.30 -9.68
N ILE A 78 41.24 3.82 -8.86
CA ILE A 78 40.19 4.63 -8.25
C ILE A 78 40.72 5.12 -6.90
N ASP A 79 41.72 6.00 -6.92
CA ASP A 79 42.26 6.56 -5.68
C ASP A 79 41.31 7.62 -5.10
N ASN A 80 41.17 7.64 -3.78
CA ASN A 80 40.48 8.72 -3.06
C ASN A 80 41.12 10.06 -3.50
N PRO A 81 40.37 11.06 -4.02
CA PRO A 81 40.89 12.22 -4.77
C PRO A 81 41.89 13.14 -4.04
N LYS A 82 42.31 12.78 -2.81
CA LYS A 82 43.31 13.48 -2.00
C LYS A 82 44.76 13.06 -2.28
N LYS A 83 45.03 12.01 -3.09
CA LYS A 83 46.40 11.53 -3.37
C LYS A 83 46.70 11.43 -4.87
N GLY A 84 46.75 12.57 -5.56
CA GLY A 84 47.31 12.68 -6.92
C GLY A 84 46.48 12.01 -8.02
N THR A 85 46.60 12.51 -9.25
CA THR A 85 45.94 11.95 -10.43
C THR A 85 46.54 10.59 -10.78
N SER A 86 45.78 9.51 -10.59
CA SER A 86 46.18 8.17 -11.01
C SER A 86 46.40 8.16 -12.54
N LYS A 87 47.54 7.62 -13.00
CA LYS A 87 47.88 7.55 -14.42
C LYS A 87 47.02 6.49 -15.12
N ILE A 88 46.45 6.82 -16.28
CA ILE A 88 45.80 5.82 -17.14
C ILE A 88 46.86 4.96 -17.81
N GLU A 89 46.65 3.65 -17.76
CA GLU A 89 47.49 2.62 -18.35
C GLU A 89 46.68 1.82 -19.35
N LYS A 90 47.35 1.25 -20.35
CA LYS A 90 46.71 0.29 -21.24
C LYS A 90 46.40 -0.99 -20.47
N PHE A 91 45.19 -1.52 -20.60
CA PHE A 91 44.84 -2.82 -20.05
C PHE A 91 45.31 -3.91 -21.02
N SER A 92 46.58 -4.32 -20.84
CA SER A 92 47.30 -5.20 -21.77
C SER A 92 46.63 -6.56 -21.97
N ILE A 93 46.01 -6.73 -23.15
CA ILE A 93 45.76 -8.03 -23.81
C ILE A 93 46.71 -8.10 -25.02
N GLU A 94 48.02 -8.04 -24.73
CA GLU A 94 49.08 -7.58 -25.66
C GLU A 94 49.16 -8.32 -27.00
N LYS A 95 48.78 -9.59 -27.04
CA LYS A 95 48.81 -10.40 -28.27
C LYS A 95 47.72 -10.02 -29.29
N LEU A 96 46.69 -9.25 -28.92
CA LEU A 96 45.52 -8.99 -29.78
C LEU A 96 45.30 -7.53 -30.18
N SER A 97 45.74 -6.61 -29.33
CA SER A 97 45.32 -5.21 -29.33
C SER A 97 45.76 -4.40 -30.58
N LYS A 98 46.74 -4.90 -31.35
CA LYS A 98 47.32 -4.16 -32.50
C LYS A 98 46.53 -4.27 -33.81
N THR A 99 45.50 -5.11 -33.89
CA THR A 99 44.81 -5.44 -35.16
C THR A 99 43.29 -5.56 -35.07
N TYR A 100 42.72 -5.44 -33.87
CA TYR A 100 41.29 -5.62 -33.61
C TYR A 100 40.78 -4.55 -32.64
N HIS A 101 39.52 -4.17 -32.77
CA HIS A 101 38.81 -3.41 -31.75
C HIS A 101 38.45 -4.35 -30.60
N ILE A 102 38.86 -3.98 -29.39
CA ILE A 102 38.53 -4.68 -28.15
C ILE A 102 37.76 -3.70 -27.26
N SER A 103 36.60 -4.14 -26.77
CA SER A 103 35.75 -3.35 -25.87
C SER A 103 35.01 -4.26 -24.90
N ASN A 104 34.34 -3.66 -23.92
CA ASN A 104 33.37 -4.31 -23.01
C ASN A 104 33.88 -5.62 -22.40
N ILE A 105 34.35 -5.55 -21.17
CA ILE A 105 34.96 -6.68 -20.47
C ILE A 105 34.14 -7.07 -19.23
N ALA A 106 34.04 -8.36 -18.95
CA ALA A 106 33.54 -8.90 -17.69
C ALA A 106 34.61 -9.77 -17.04
N PHE A 107 34.73 -9.66 -15.72
CA PHE A 107 35.68 -10.41 -14.92
C PHE A 107 34.95 -11.46 -14.09
N SER A 108 35.49 -12.69 -14.04
CA SER A 108 35.14 -13.61 -12.96
C SER A 108 35.50 -13.01 -11.61
N LYS A 109 34.83 -13.45 -10.54
CA LYS A 109 35.03 -12.95 -9.18
C LYS A 109 36.47 -13.11 -8.68
N ASP A 110 37.14 -14.18 -9.10
CA ASP A 110 38.55 -14.45 -8.80
C ASP A 110 39.53 -13.69 -9.72
N TYR A 111 39.01 -12.94 -10.69
CA TYR A 111 39.75 -12.21 -11.70
C TYR A 111 40.70 -13.08 -12.55
N ARG A 112 40.46 -14.39 -12.68
CA ARG A 112 41.30 -15.30 -13.50
C ARG A 112 40.75 -15.54 -14.89
N THR A 113 39.47 -15.25 -15.11
CA THR A 113 38.80 -15.37 -16.40
C THR A 113 38.21 -14.03 -16.80
N ILE A 114 38.40 -13.64 -18.06
CA ILE A 114 37.71 -12.51 -18.66
C ILE A 114 36.89 -12.94 -19.85
N TYR A 115 35.78 -12.24 -20.04
CA TYR A 115 34.96 -12.26 -21.23
C TYR A 115 35.00 -10.87 -21.86
N PHE A 116 35.26 -10.76 -23.15
CA PHE A 116 35.32 -9.45 -23.79
C PHE A 116 34.76 -9.46 -25.20
N THR A 117 34.32 -8.28 -25.65
CA THR A 117 33.83 -8.07 -27.00
C THR A 117 34.99 -7.74 -27.92
N ARG A 118 35.03 -8.38 -29.08
CA ARG A 118 36.01 -8.10 -30.11
C ARG A 118 35.40 -8.23 -31.49
N ASN A 119 35.86 -7.40 -32.40
CA ASN A 119 35.42 -7.46 -33.78
C ASN A 119 36.10 -8.62 -34.57
N ASN A 120 35.40 -9.21 -35.53
CA ASN A 120 35.92 -10.28 -36.39
C ASN A 120 36.67 -9.74 -37.63
N TYR A 121 37.72 -8.93 -37.44
CA TYR A 121 38.46 -8.34 -38.56
C TYR A 121 39.08 -9.42 -39.47
N PHE A 122 38.66 -9.48 -40.74
CA PHE A 122 39.21 -10.40 -41.75
C PHE A 122 40.19 -9.67 -42.67
N LYS A 123 41.36 -10.27 -42.91
CA LYS A 123 42.54 -9.74 -43.62
C LYS A 123 42.20 -8.96 -44.92
N LYS A 124 42.49 -7.65 -44.94
CA LYS A 124 42.70 -6.75 -46.09
C LYS A 124 42.15 -7.22 -47.46
N ARG A 125 40.97 -6.72 -47.88
CA ARG A 125 40.68 -6.24 -49.26
C ARG A 125 39.27 -5.62 -49.35
N PHE A 126 39.22 -4.35 -49.73
CA PHE A 126 37.99 -3.69 -50.21
C PHE A 126 37.55 -4.39 -51.50
N LYS A 127 36.46 -5.17 -51.44
CA LYS A 127 35.69 -5.57 -52.63
C LYS A 127 34.25 -5.09 -52.44
N PRO A 128 33.63 -4.46 -53.46
CA PRO A 128 32.31 -3.89 -53.33
C PRO A 128 31.24 -4.99 -53.39
N TYR A 129 30.51 -5.16 -52.26
CA TYR A 129 29.21 -5.86 -52.08
C TYR A 129 29.19 -7.40 -52.34
N LYS A 130 28.62 -8.29 -51.51
CA LYS A 130 27.59 -8.20 -50.46
C LYS A 130 28.08 -8.79 -49.11
N LYS A 131 27.97 -7.97 -48.06
CA LYS A 131 28.16 -8.19 -46.61
C LYS A 131 29.57 -8.50 -46.08
N ASN A 132 30.53 -7.61 -46.39
CA ASN A 132 31.70 -7.35 -45.53
C ASN A 132 31.28 -6.55 -44.27
N VAL A 133 30.48 -7.13 -43.38
CA VAL A 133 30.08 -6.46 -42.13
C VAL A 133 31.04 -6.87 -41.02
N ASN A 134 31.69 -5.91 -40.38
CA ASN A 134 32.47 -6.14 -39.17
C ASN A 134 31.50 -6.51 -38.04
N ARG A 135 31.53 -7.77 -37.59
CA ARG A 135 30.65 -8.30 -36.54
C ARG A 135 31.38 -8.35 -35.21
N LEU A 136 30.61 -8.24 -34.14
CA LEU A 136 31.10 -8.39 -32.78
C LEU A 136 30.99 -9.86 -32.37
N LYS A 137 32.02 -10.37 -31.70
CA LYS A 137 32.04 -11.70 -31.12
C LYS A 137 32.54 -11.63 -29.69
N LEU A 138 32.08 -12.56 -28.86
CA LEU A 138 32.59 -12.74 -27.51
C LEU A 138 33.78 -13.69 -27.49
N TYR A 139 34.80 -13.31 -26.72
CA TYR A 139 35.98 -14.14 -26.47
C TYR A 139 36.15 -14.33 -24.97
N ARG A 140 36.78 -15.43 -24.59
CA ARG A 140 37.26 -15.69 -23.24
C ARG A 140 38.77 -15.76 -23.23
N ALA A 141 39.40 -15.20 -22.21
CA ALA A 141 40.82 -15.40 -21.90
C ALA A 141 41.00 -15.77 -20.43
N HIS A 142 42.14 -16.38 -20.13
CA HIS A 142 42.49 -16.83 -18.79
C HIS A 142 43.87 -16.29 -18.42
N ARG A 143 44.14 -16.19 -17.12
CA ARG A 143 45.50 -15.94 -16.62
C ARG A 143 45.78 -16.79 -15.39
N ASN A 144 47.05 -17.14 -15.18
CA ASN A 144 47.49 -17.76 -13.95
C ASN A 144 47.66 -16.70 -12.84
N ILE A 145 47.82 -17.16 -11.60
CA ILE A 145 47.89 -16.29 -10.44
C ILE A 145 49.19 -15.46 -10.37
N GLU A 146 50.24 -15.94 -11.04
CA GLU A 146 51.58 -15.35 -11.07
C GLU A 146 51.80 -14.45 -12.30
N ASP A 147 50.91 -14.53 -13.30
CA ASP A 147 51.09 -13.85 -14.59
C ASP A 147 50.42 -12.48 -14.64
N THR A 148 51.12 -11.53 -15.27
CA THR A 148 50.58 -10.20 -15.60
C THR A 148 49.81 -10.18 -16.93
N GLU A 149 49.90 -11.23 -17.74
CA GLU A 149 49.34 -11.31 -19.09
C GLU A 149 48.10 -12.21 -19.20
N TRP A 150 47.22 -11.87 -20.13
CA TRP A 150 46.07 -12.71 -20.50
C TRP A 150 46.43 -13.70 -21.61
N GLU A 151 46.16 -14.97 -21.37
CA GLU A 151 46.48 -16.09 -22.25
C GLU A 151 45.22 -16.82 -22.73
N SER A 152 45.42 -17.83 -23.59
CA SER A 152 44.37 -18.78 -23.99
C SER A 152 43.09 -18.12 -24.52
N ILE A 153 43.23 -17.08 -25.33
CA ILE A 153 42.09 -16.40 -25.95
C ILE A 153 41.34 -17.37 -26.87
N LYS A 154 40.08 -17.63 -26.56
CA LYS A 154 39.18 -18.50 -27.32
C LYS A 154 37.88 -17.78 -27.66
N GLU A 155 37.46 -17.88 -28.92
CA GLU A 155 36.12 -17.47 -29.34
C GLU A 155 35.07 -18.32 -28.60
N LEU A 156 33.99 -17.72 -28.12
CA LEU A 156 32.90 -18.46 -27.49
C LEU A 156 32.13 -19.29 -28.54
N PRO A 157 31.73 -20.54 -28.22
CA PRO A 157 31.21 -21.49 -29.21
C PRO A 157 29.82 -21.13 -29.75
N PHE A 158 29.17 -20.15 -29.16
CA PHE A 158 27.83 -19.70 -29.52
C PHE A 158 27.80 -18.38 -30.31
N ASN A 159 28.97 -17.84 -30.66
CA ASN A 159 29.05 -16.79 -31.68
C ASN A 159 28.58 -17.33 -33.03
N GLY A 160 28.22 -16.41 -33.93
CA GLY A 160 27.93 -16.72 -35.32
C GLY A 160 28.61 -15.71 -36.24
N ASP A 161 28.64 -16.03 -37.53
CA ASP A 161 29.23 -15.13 -38.53
C ASP A 161 28.21 -14.15 -39.13
N ASP A 162 26.91 -14.47 -39.02
CA ASP A 162 25.82 -13.67 -39.59
C ASP A 162 25.25 -12.62 -38.63
N PHE A 163 25.56 -12.72 -37.34
CA PHE A 163 25.08 -11.86 -36.27
C PHE A 163 26.22 -11.47 -35.32
N SER A 164 26.05 -10.36 -34.62
CA SER A 164 26.89 -9.86 -33.55
C SER A 164 26.50 -10.45 -32.20
N THR A 165 27.49 -10.69 -31.35
CA THR A 165 27.36 -11.08 -29.94
C THR A 165 28.38 -10.27 -29.14
N GLY A 166 27.93 -9.53 -28.13
CA GLY A 166 28.79 -8.61 -27.39
C GLY A 166 28.23 -8.22 -26.02
N HIS A 167 28.92 -7.30 -25.36
CA HIS A 167 28.54 -6.73 -24.06
C HIS A 167 28.37 -7.80 -22.96
N PRO A 168 29.44 -8.54 -22.61
CA PRO A 168 29.35 -9.61 -21.64
C PRO A 168 29.15 -9.07 -20.23
N SER A 169 28.40 -9.81 -19.41
CA SER A 169 28.28 -9.60 -17.97
C SER A 169 28.05 -10.91 -17.24
N LEU A 170 28.70 -11.12 -16.10
CA LEU A 170 28.56 -12.33 -15.31
C LEU A 170 27.54 -12.13 -14.19
N SER A 171 26.84 -13.20 -13.81
CA SER A 171 26.12 -13.26 -12.54
C SER A 171 27.09 -13.20 -11.36
N LYS A 172 26.57 -12.81 -10.17
CA LYS A 172 27.35 -12.71 -8.93
C LYS A 172 28.08 -14.00 -8.52
N ASP A 173 27.59 -15.15 -8.97
CA ASP A 173 28.13 -16.49 -8.70
C ASP A 173 29.00 -17.05 -9.86
N ASP A 174 29.27 -16.27 -10.91
CA ASP A 174 30.00 -16.65 -12.12
C ASP A 174 29.38 -17.81 -12.94
N LYS A 175 28.17 -18.27 -12.60
CA LYS A 175 27.51 -19.42 -13.26
C LYS A 175 26.70 -19.06 -14.49
N THR A 176 26.44 -17.77 -14.73
CA THR A 176 25.65 -17.30 -15.86
C THR A 176 26.35 -16.15 -16.55
N LEU A 177 26.51 -16.25 -17.86
CA LEU A 177 26.96 -15.17 -18.72
C LEU A 177 25.76 -14.55 -19.45
N TYR A 178 25.56 -13.25 -19.24
CA TYR A 178 24.61 -12.41 -19.95
C TYR A 178 25.31 -11.66 -21.08
N PHE A 179 24.63 -11.45 -22.19
CA PHE A 179 25.17 -10.74 -23.34
C PHE A 179 24.06 -10.21 -24.26
N SER A 180 24.42 -9.26 -25.13
CA SER A 180 23.53 -8.72 -26.17
C SER A 180 23.83 -9.34 -27.54
N SER A 181 22.80 -9.57 -28.36
CA SER A 181 22.96 -10.15 -29.71
C SER A 181 21.80 -9.78 -30.65
N ASP A 182 22.09 -9.56 -31.93
CA ASP A 182 21.12 -9.44 -33.06
C ASP A 182 20.88 -10.80 -33.75
N ARG A 183 21.06 -11.92 -33.03
CA ARG A 183 20.87 -13.26 -33.59
C ARG A 183 19.42 -13.49 -34.07
N PRO A 184 19.22 -14.29 -35.13
CA PRO A 184 17.88 -14.61 -35.62
C PRO A 184 16.99 -15.25 -34.54
N GLY A 185 15.70 -14.93 -34.57
CA GLY A 185 14.70 -15.44 -33.62
C GLY A 185 14.54 -14.58 -32.35
N GLY A 186 15.14 -13.39 -32.33
CA GLY A 186 14.97 -12.39 -31.29
C GLY A 186 13.66 -11.58 -31.35
N TYR A 187 13.46 -10.70 -30.38
CA TYR A 187 12.30 -9.80 -30.29
C TYR A 187 12.52 -8.48 -31.03
N GLY A 188 13.74 -7.94 -30.98
CA GLY A 188 14.05 -6.62 -31.52
C GLY A 188 15.31 -6.55 -32.36
N LYS A 189 15.89 -5.35 -32.41
CA LYS A 189 17.14 -5.07 -33.15
C LYS A 189 18.33 -5.78 -32.51
N THR A 190 18.39 -5.79 -31.17
CA THR A 190 19.30 -6.63 -30.37
C THR A 190 18.57 -7.00 -29.09
N ASP A 191 18.77 -8.21 -28.59
CA ASP A 191 18.19 -8.65 -27.33
C ASP A 191 19.25 -9.04 -26.31
N ILE A 192 18.87 -9.07 -25.03
CA ILE A 192 19.65 -9.73 -23.96
C ILE A 192 19.34 -11.22 -23.94
N TYR A 193 20.43 -11.98 -23.96
CA TYR A 193 20.47 -13.43 -23.79
C TYR A 193 21.28 -13.80 -22.54
N LYS A 194 21.08 -15.02 -22.06
CA LYS A 194 21.92 -15.65 -21.05
C LYS A 194 22.34 -17.05 -21.46
N VAL A 195 23.46 -17.51 -20.91
CA VAL A 195 23.93 -18.89 -21.03
C VAL A 195 24.56 -19.35 -19.71
N GLY A 196 24.28 -20.59 -19.31
CA GLY A 196 24.92 -21.20 -18.15
C GLY A 196 26.38 -21.54 -18.44
N ILE A 197 27.25 -21.33 -17.46
CA ILE A 197 28.66 -21.76 -17.47
C ILE A 197 28.75 -23.00 -16.58
N ASN A 198 29.15 -24.13 -17.18
CA ASN A 198 29.34 -25.39 -16.48
C ASN A 198 30.68 -25.41 -15.73
N GLU A 199 30.84 -26.34 -14.79
CA GLU A 199 32.06 -26.45 -13.96
C GLU A 199 33.34 -26.72 -14.78
N ASP A 200 33.21 -27.41 -15.93
CA ASP A 200 34.29 -27.65 -16.88
C ASP A 200 34.61 -26.43 -17.78
N GLY A 201 33.89 -25.31 -17.59
CA GLY A 201 34.00 -24.10 -18.39
C GLY A 201 33.34 -24.19 -19.76
N SER A 202 32.55 -25.23 -20.04
CA SER A 202 31.66 -25.29 -21.21
C SER A 202 30.41 -24.44 -21.00
N PHE A 203 29.65 -24.21 -22.07
CA PHE A 203 28.45 -23.38 -22.05
C PHE A 203 27.20 -24.22 -22.32
N GLY A 204 26.14 -23.95 -21.56
CA GLY A 204 24.84 -24.57 -21.77
C GLY A 204 24.07 -23.99 -22.96
N LYS A 205 22.75 -24.18 -22.96
CA LYS A 205 21.86 -23.63 -23.96
C LYS A 205 21.70 -22.12 -23.79
N ILE A 206 21.73 -21.38 -24.90
CA ILE A 206 21.44 -19.95 -24.94
C ILE A 206 19.93 -19.74 -24.73
N ILE A 207 19.59 -18.79 -23.87
CA ILE A 207 18.21 -18.45 -23.52
C ILE A 207 18.01 -16.95 -23.75
N ASN A 208 17.07 -16.58 -24.61
CA ASN A 208 16.57 -15.20 -24.72
C ASN A 208 15.79 -14.85 -23.45
N LEU A 209 15.99 -13.66 -22.87
CA LEU A 209 15.33 -13.29 -21.61
C LEU A 209 13.83 -12.95 -21.72
N GLY A 210 13.25 -13.03 -22.91
CA GLY A 210 11.81 -12.85 -23.12
C GLY A 210 11.39 -11.39 -23.21
N LYS A 211 10.10 -11.18 -23.50
CA LYS A 211 9.50 -9.87 -23.75
C LYS A 211 9.48 -8.93 -22.53
N GLU A 212 9.66 -9.46 -21.32
CA GLU A 212 9.71 -8.65 -20.11
C GLU A 212 11.03 -7.87 -20.01
N VAL A 213 12.09 -8.37 -20.66
CA VAL A 213 13.39 -7.70 -20.77
C VAL A 213 13.57 -7.08 -22.15
N ASN A 214 13.27 -7.84 -23.21
CA ASN A 214 13.55 -7.47 -24.60
C ASN A 214 12.34 -6.83 -25.27
N SER A 215 12.59 -5.85 -26.13
CA SER A 215 11.57 -5.07 -26.86
C SER A 215 11.74 -5.23 -28.37
N SER A 216 11.04 -4.40 -29.17
CA SER A 216 11.30 -4.31 -30.62
C SER A 216 12.59 -3.55 -30.94
N GLU A 217 13.16 -2.83 -29.97
CA GLU A 217 14.31 -1.95 -30.15
C GLU A 217 15.62 -2.63 -29.75
N ARG A 218 16.65 -1.86 -29.34
CA ARG A 218 17.94 -2.43 -28.94
C ARG A 218 17.97 -2.62 -27.43
N GLU A 219 18.26 -3.83 -26.96
CA GLU A 219 18.73 -4.07 -25.60
C GLU A 219 20.22 -4.44 -25.59
N MET A 220 21.01 -3.67 -24.85
CA MET A 220 22.47 -3.71 -24.88
C MET A 220 23.08 -3.53 -23.47
N PHE A 221 24.38 -3.75 -23.33
CA PHE A 221 25.13 -3.46 -22.09
C PHE A 221 24.52 -4.05 -20.79
N PRO A 222 24.24 -5.36 -20.72
CA PRO A 222 23.74 -5.96 -19.49
C PRO A 222 24.79 -5.81 -18.36
N THR A 223 24.32 -5.60 -17.14
CA THR A 223 25.10 -5.61 -15.91
C THR A 223 24.28 -6.26 -14.80
N THR A 224 24.84 -7.23 -14.07
CA THR A 224 24.15 -7.82 -12.93
C THR A 224 24.53 -7.13 -11.62
N LYS A 225 23.55 -6.98 -10.73
CA LYS A 225 23.71 -6.55 -9.34
C LYS A 225 22.82 -7.43 -8.48
N GLU A 226 23.42 -8.43 -7.84
CA GLU A 226 22.68 -9.45 -7.09
C GLU A 226 21.61 -10.15 -7.95
N ASN A 227 20.32 -9.98 -7.62
CA ASN A 227 19.18 -10.54 -8.35
C ASN A 227 18.55 -9.52 -9.33
N GLU A 228 19.25 -8.44 -9.63
CA GLU A 228 18.81 -7.41 -10.56
C GLU A 228 19.71 -7.43 -11.80
N LEU A 229 19.06 -7.31 -12.96
CA LEU A 229 19.71 -7.11 -14.24
C LEU A 229 19.45 -5.66 -14.67
N TYR A 230 20.53 -4.94 -14.90
CA TYR A 230 20.51 -3.62 -15.52
C TYR A 230 20.93 -3.77 -16.97
N PHE A 231 20.38 -2.96 -17.86
CA PHE A 231 20.76 -2.94 -19.27
C PHE A 231 20.31 -1.61 -19.88
N SER A 232 20.75 -1.33 -21.11
CA SER A 232 20.39 -0.12 -21.83
C SER A 232 19.49 -0.40 -23.01
N SER A 233 18.49 0.47 -23.24
CA SER A 233 17.55 0.32 -24.33
C SER A 233 16.99 1.64 -24.86
N ASP A 234 16.73 1.70 -26.17
CA ASP A 234 16.14 2.84 -26.88
C ASP A 234 14.65 2.62 -27.21
N ARG A 235 13.96 1.86 -26.35
CA ARG A 235 12.50 1.65 -26.45
C ARG A 235 11.71 2.96 -26.30
N ASN A 236 10.53 3.01 -26.94
CA ASN A 236 9.71 4.22 -27.08
C ASN A 236 9.25 4.90 -25.77
N ASN A 237 9.27 4.21 -24.63
CA ASN A 237 8.90 4.76 -23.32
C ASN A 237 10.09 5.28 -22.51
N GLY A 238 11.23 5.52 -23.18
CA GLY A 238 12.42 6.13 -22.62
C GLY A 238 12.38 7.66 -22.49
N GLN A 239 13.46 8.24 -21.98
CA GLN A 239 13.74 9.65 -21.83
C GLN A 239 14.54 10.22 -23.00
N GLY A 240 15.24 9.38 -23.76
CA GLY A 240 16.20 9.81 -24.78
C GLY A 240 16.60 8.70 -25.75
N GLY A 241 17.91 8.58 -25.98
CA GLY A 241 18.49 7.53 -26.82
C GLY A 241 18.46 6.19 -26.09
N LEU A 242 19.62 5.58 -25.86
CA LEU A 242 19.73 4.48 -24.92
C LEU A 242 19.47 4.97 -23.49
N ASP A 243 18.58 4.33 -22.78
CA ASP A 243 18.32 4.56 -21.36
C ASP A 243 18.66 3.35 -20.53
N ILE A 244 19.03 3.56 -19.27
CA ILE A 244 19.26 2.48 -18.30
C ILE A 244 17.92 1.99 -17.73
N TYR A 245 17.69 0.68 -17.86
CA TYR A 245 16.57 -0.07 -17.31
C TYR A 245 17.03 -1.03 -16.22
N LYS A 246 16.10 -1.43 -15.37
CA LYS A 246 16.28 -2.45 -14.34
C LYS A 246 15.20 -3.51 -14.43
N TYR A 247 15.61 -4.76 -14.37
CA TYR A 247 14.76 -5.94 -14.33
C TYR A 247 15.09 -6.79 -13.10
N ASN A 248 14.06 -7.26 -12.39
CA ASN A 248 14.23 -8.14 -11.25
C ASN A 248 14.19 -9.60 -11.72
N LEU A 249 15.31 -10.32 -11.61
CA LEU A 249 15.45 -11.68 -12.11
C LEU A 249 14.53 -12.70 -11.40
N ASN A 250 14.00 -12.37 -10.23
CA ASN A 250 13.10 -13.22 -9.45
C ASN A 250 11.61 -12.90 -9.68
N LYS A 251 11.28 -11.84 -10.42
CA LYS A 251 9.90 -11.40 -10.68
C LYS A 251 9.63 -11.38 -12.18
N LYS A 252 8.43 -11.77 -12.58
CA LYS A 252 8.01 -11.74 -14.00
C LYS A 252 7.38 -10.39 -14.40
N ASN A 253 7.92 -9.29 -13.89
CA ASN A 253 7.43 -7.95 -14.20
C ASN A 253 8.27 -7.35 -15.33
N GLU A 254 7.70 -6.44 -16.12
CA GLU A 254 8.46 -5.73 -17.15
C GLU A 254 9.63 -4.93 -16.56
N ALA A 255 10.70 -4.77 -17.35
CA ALA A 255 11.83 -3.93 -17.00
C ALA A 255 11.42 -2.47 -16.84
N ILE A 256 11.95 -1.83 -15.79
CA ILE A 256 11.56 -0.48 -15.36
C ILE A 256 12.66 0.50 -15.78
N ASN A 257 12.29 1.58 -16.47
CA ASN A 257 13.21 2.70 -16.76
C ASN A 257 13.61 3.38 -15.45
N LEU A 258 14.91 3.64 -15.23
CA LEU A 258 15.39 4.26 -13.99
C LEU A 258 15.07 5.76 -13.87
N GLY A 259 14.48 6.36 -14.89
CA GLY A 259 13.96 7.72 -14.88
C GLY A 259 15.02 8.81 -15.04
N LYS A 260 14.54 10.05 -15.10
CA LYS A 260 15.31 11.25 -15.47
C LYS A 260 16.47 11.65 -14.54
N THR A 261 16.61 11.00 -13.38
CA THR A 261 17.71 11.34 -12.45
C THR A 261 19.01 10.66 -12.86
N ILE A 262 18.92 9.52 -13.55
CA ILE A 262 20.07 8.87 -14.18
C ILE A 262 20.04 9.00 -15.70
N ASN A 263 18.87 8.82 -16.33
CA ASN A 263 18.70 8.91 -17.77
C ASN A 263 18.51 10.36 -18.24
N SER A 264 19.02 10.67 -19.41
CA SER A 264 19.05 11.96 -20.07
C SER A 264 18.32 11.90 -21.42
N SER A 265 18.38 12.97 -22.21
CA SER A 265 17.75 13.01 -23.54
C SER A 265 18.63 12.37 -24.64
N VAL A 266 19.78 11.81 -24.29
CA VAL A 266 20.75 11.21 -25.22
C VAL A 266 21.10 9.80 -24.74
N ASP A 267 22.21 9.19 -25.20
CA ASP A 267 22.56 7.82 -24.83
C ASP A 267 23.15 7.75 -23.42
N ASP A 268 22.65 6.78 -22.64
CA ASP A 268 23.04 6.44 -21.27
C ASP A 268 23.14 4.93 -21.10
N PHE A 269 24.36 4.46 -20.88
CA PHE A 269 24.62 3.04 -21.02
C PHE A 269 25.77 2.47 -20.21
N GLY A 270 25.83 1.13 -20.11
CA GLY A 270 26.92 0.43 -19.45
C GLY A 270 27.07 0.78 -17.97
N ILE A 271 25.96 0.84 -17.23
CA ILE A 271 25.99 1.09 -15.79
C ILE A 271 26.74 -0.02 -15.05
N VAL A 272 27.57 0.37 -14.08
CA VAL A 272 28.26 -0.53 -13.16
C VAL A 272 28.23 0.01 -11.73
N PHE A 273 28.14 -0.89 -10.77
CA PHE A 273 28.04 -0.57 -9.35
C PHE A 273 29.35 -0.87 -8.64
N ASN A 274 29.74 -0.01 -7.70
CA ASN A 274 30.90 -0.24 -6.86
C ASN A 274 30.65 -1.47 -5.96
N PRO A 275 31.54 -2.50 -5.99
CA PRO A 275 31.36 -3.72 -5.19
C PRO A 275 31.35 -3.48 -3.68
N GLU A 276 32.06 -2.47 -3.19
CA GLU A 276 32.15 -2.12 -1.76
C GLU A 276 31.04 -1.15 -1.32
N ASN A 277 30.57 -0.30 -2.23
CA ASN A 277 29.48 0.64 -1.97
C ASN A 277 28.48 0.68 -3.14
N PRO A 278 27.48 -0.22 -3.18
CA PRO A 278 26.60 -0.39 -4.33
C PRO A 278 25.65 0.80 -4.59
N ASN A 279 25.67 1.85 -3.75
CA ASN A 279 24.99 3.11 -4.02
C ASN A 279 25.82 4.02 -4.92
N LYS A 280 27.08 3.71 -5.18
CA LYS A 280 27.94 4.45 -6.09
C LYS A 280 28.28 3.59 -7.29
N GLY A 281 28.61 4.25 -8.40
CA GLY A 281 28.97 3.54 -9.61
C GLY A 281 29.33 4.49 -10.74
N TYR A 282 29.50 3.89 -11.91
CA TYR A 282 29.80 4.59 -13.14
C TYR A 282 28.88 4.13 -14.26
N PHE A 283 28.74 4.93 -15.30
CA PHE A 283 28.08 4.59 -16.55
C PHE A 283 28.63 5.50 -17.65
N SER A 284 28.21 5.28 -18.89
CA SER A 284 28.66 6.01 -20.06
C SER A 284 27.53 6.84 -20.66
N SER A 285 27.87 8.01 -21.19
CA SER A 285 26.91 8.90 -21.81
C SER A 285 27.56 9.89 -22.76
N ASN A 286 26.81 10.33 -23.78
CA ASN A 286 27.15 11.45 -24.66
C ASN A 286 26.43 12.76 -24.25
N ARG A 287 25.99 12.85 -22.98
CA ARG A 287 25.37 14.06 -22.41
C ARG A 287 26.36 15.22 -22.33
N LYS A 288 25.83 16.44 -22.21
CA LYS A 288 26.64 17.64 -21.99
C LYS A 288 27.38 17.57 -20.64
N GLY A 289 28.60 18.10 -20.60
CA GLY A 289 29.46 18.16 -19.40
C GLY A 289 30.57 17.11 -19.36
N GLY A 290 30.68 16.29 -20.41
CA GLY A 290 31.80 15.39 -20.69
C GLY A 290 32.87 16.08 -21.52
N LEU A 291 33.96 15.36 -21.84
CA LEU A 291 35.08 15.88 -22.62
C LEU A 291 35.04 15.40 -24.09
N GLY A 292 34.45 14.25 -24.36
CA GLY A 292 34.49 13.54 -25.64
C GLY A 292 33.12 13.29 -26.25
N SER A 293 33.04 12.23 -27.08
CA SER A 293 31.78 11.83 -27.72
C SER A 293 30.96 10.90 -26.83
N ASP A 294 31.59 9.88 -26.25
CA ASP A 294 31.03 9.09 -25.14
C ASP A 294 31.97 9.26 -23.96
N ASP A 295 31.41 9.57 -22.80
CA ASP A 295 32.16 9.89 -21.59
C ASP A 295 31.71 9.03 -20.42
N ILE A 296 32.61 8.76 -19.48
CA ILE A 296 32.30 8.09 -18.21
C ILE A 296 31.82 9.11 -17.18
N TYR A 297 30.67 8.81 -16.58
CA TYR A 297 30.04 9.58 -15.50
C TYR A 297 29.94 8.76 -14.23
N GLY A 298 30.09 9.42 -13.08
CA GLY A 298 29.86 8.82 -11.77
C GLY A 298 28.45 9.11 -11.29
N PHE A 299 27.85 8.18 -10.53
CA PHE A 299 26.58 8.40 -9.86
C PHE A 299 26.63 8.08 -8.37
N THR A 300 25.71 8.68 -7.61
CA THR A 300 25.35 8.26 -6.25
C THR A 300 23.84 8.09 -6.16
N GLU A 301 23.39 6.89 -5.79
CA GLU A 301 22.01 6.54 -5.52
C GLU A 301 21.60 7.04 -4.12
N GLU A 302 20.54 7.82 -4.08
CA GLU A 302 19.93 8.38 -2.88
C GLU A 302 18.49 7.87 -2.77
N THR A 303 18.15 7.29 -1.62
CA THR A 303 16.79 6.82 -1.33
C THR A 303 16.10 7.79 -0.39
N THR A 304 14.99 8.37 -0.82
CA THR A 304 14.09 9.16 0.02
C THR A 304 12.86 8.32 0.36
N ILE A 305 12.54 8.20 1.65
CA ILE A 305 11.31 7.55 2.12
C ILE A 305 10.22 8.63 2.22
N ILE A 306 9.22 8.55 1.34
CA ILE A 306 8.05 9.41 1.37
C ILE A 306 6.99 8.68 2.19
N LYS A 307 6.69 9.23 3.37
CA LYS A 307 5.60 8.71 4.22
C LYS A 307 4.24 9.13 3.64
N PRO A 308 3.23 8.26 3.73
CA PRO A 308 1.86 8.61 3.37
C PRO A 308 1.37 9.79 4.21
N CYS A 309 0.54 10.66 3.63
CA CYS A 309 -0.05 11.76 4.37
C CYS A 309 -1.29 11.25 5.12
N GLU A 310 -1.20 11.24 6.43
CA GLU A 310 -2.27 10.80 7.33
C GLU A 310 -2.73 11.91 8.28
N GLN A 311 -4.02 11.88 8.62
CA GLN A 311 -4.68 12.74 9.62
C GLN A 311 -5.62 11.93 10.49
N ILE A 312 -5.78 12.33 11.75
CA ILE A 312 -6.71 11.69 12.68
C ILE A 312 -8.04 12.44 12.63
N VAL A 313 -9.14 11.74 12.39
CA VAL A 313 -10.48 12.22 12.73
C VAL A 313 -10.85 11.68 14.11
N TYR A 314 -11.38 12.52 14.98
CA TYR A 314 -11.75 12.12 16.34
C TYR A 314 -12.89 12.97 16.87
N GLY A 315 -13.59 12.50 17.89
CA GLY A 315 -14.61 13.30 18.55
C GLY A 315 -15.32 12.53 19.65
N VAL A 316 -16.34 13.16 20.22
CA VAL A 316 -17.23 12.58 21.22
C VAL A 316 -18.68 12.60 20.73
N ILE A 317 -19.39 11.52 21.03
CA ILE A 317 -20.81 11.35 20.72
C ILE A 317 -21.61 11.56 22.00
N LYS A 318 -22.54 12.52 21.97
CA LYS A 318 -23.34 12.92 23.13
C LYS A 318 -24.83 12.86 22.83
N ASP A 319 -25.61 12.75 23.88
CA ASP A 319 -27.04 13.01 23.85
C ASP A 319 -27.28 14.51 23.68
N LYS A 320 -28.06 14.89 22.68
CA LYS A 320 -28.33 16.29 22.34
C LYS A 320 -29.04 17.07 23.46
N LYS A 321 -29.92 16.43 24.23
CA LYS A 321 -30.69 17.09 25.29
C LYS A 321 -29.95 17.05 26.62
N LEU A 322 -29.36 15.91 26.97
CA LEU A 322 -28.68 15.72 28.26
C LEU A 322 -27.22 16.20 28.24
N SER A 323 -26.63 16.39 27.06
CA SER A 323 -25.20 16.67 26.86
C SER A 323 -24.26 15.62 27.47
N THR A 324 -24.77 14.43 27.79
CA THR A 324 -24.02 13.31 28.35
C THR A 324 -23.45 12.43 27.25
N PRO A 325 -22.28 11.80 27.44
CA PRO A 325 -21.73 10.91 26.42
C PRO A 325 -22.57 9.66 26.20
N ILE A 326 -22.62 9.19 24.95
CA ILE A 326 -23.29 7.96 24.56
C ILE A 326 -22.22 6.88 24.38
N ALA A 327 -22.15 5.95 25.33
CA ALA A 327 -21.23 4.83 25.31
C ALA A 327 -21.48 3.90 24.12
N PHE A 328 -20.41 3.43 23.47
CA PHE A 328 -20.48 2.41 22.42
C PHE A 328 -21.45 2.75 21.30
N ALA A 329 -21.56 4.03 20.94
CA ALA A 329 -22.23 4.45 19.72
C ALA A 329 -21.38 4.10 18.51
N LYS A 330 -22.04 3.68 17.43
CA LYS A 330 -21.41 3.26 16.19
C LYS A 330 -21.10 4.48 15.33
N VAL A 331 -19.92 4.51 14.73
CA VAL A 331 -19.50 5.49 13.72
C VAL A 331 -19.10 4.75 12.46
N ILE A 332 -19.71 5.12 11.34
CA ILE A 332 -19.30 4.65 10.01
C ILE A 332 -18.66 5.83 9.28
N ILE A 333 -17.45 5.64 8.75
CA ILE A 333 -16.77 6.62 7.88
C ILE A 333 -16.88 6.13 6.45
N GLN A 334 -17.41 6.97 5.56
CA GLN A 334 -17.60 6.67 4.15
C GLN A 334 -16.84 7.64 3.26
N ASN A 335 -16.46 7.17 2.06
CA ASN A 335 -16.05 8.06 0.98
C ASN A 335 -17.24 8.95 0.57
N ALA A 336 -17.03 10.27 0.48
CA ALA A 336 -18.14 11.19 0.20
C ALA A 336 -18.78 10.97 -1.19
N ILE A 337 -18.01 10.49 -2.17
CA ILE A 337 -18.42 10.29 -3.56
C ILE A 337 -18.96 8.87 -3.77
N SER A 338 -18.14 7.84 -3.53
CA SER A 338 -18.53 6.45 -3.81
C SER A 338 -19.53 5.89 -2.80
N LYS A 339 -19.68 6.52 -1.63
CA LYS A 339 -20.43 6.01 -0.47
C LYS A 339 -19.92 4.67 0.08
N GLU A 340 -18.73 4.24 -0.36
CA GLU A 340 -18.07 3.05 0.17
C GLU A 340 -17.71 3.26 1.64
N ASN A 341 -18.00 2.24 2.46
CA ASN A 341 -17.58 2.20 3.86
C ASN A 341 -16.06 2.05 3.94
N ILE A 342 -15.39 3.06 4.47
CA ILE A 342 -13.95 3.04 4.74
C ILE A 342 -13.68 2.32 6.05
N GLU A 343 -14.49 2.60 7.07
CA GLU A 343 -14.36 1.98 8.39
C GLU A 343 -15.68 2.00 9.15
N GLU A 344 -15.88 1.00 10.00
CA GLU A 344 -16.93 0.93 11.00
C GLU A 344 -16.32 0.73 12.38
N LEU A 345 -16.60 1.63 13.32
CA LEU A 345 -16.01 1.60 14.65
C LEU A 345 -17.06 1.90 15.73
N ASN A 346 -16.78 1.49 16.95
CA ASN A 346 -17.60 1.80 18.12
C ASN A 346 -16.84 2.78 19.02
N ALA A 347 -17.53 3.82 19.48
CA ALA A 347 -17.01 4.73 20.49
C ALA A 347 -16.74 3.98 21.82
N ASP A 348 -15.89 4.56 22.68
CA ASP A 348 -15.60 4.01 23.99
C ASP A 348 -16.75 4.23 24.99
N ALA A 349 -16.55 3.80 26.25
CA ALA A 349 -17.52 3.99 27.34
C ALA A 349 -17.79 5.47 27.68
N LYS A 350 -16.94 6.39 27.22
CA LYS A 350 -17.06 7.84 27.36
C LYS A 350 -17.52 8.51 26.06
N GLY A 351 -17.98 7.73 25.08
CA GLY A 351 -18.46 8.21 23.78
C GLY A 351 -17.38 8.75 22.86
N ASN A 352 -16.09 8.56 23.16
CA ASN A 352 -15.01 9.03 22.30
C ASN A 352 -14.72 8.03 21.17
N TYR A 353 -14.32 8.56 20.03
CA TYR A 353 -13.84 7.77 18.91
C TYR A 353 -12.68 8.47 18.20
N SER A 354 -11.84 7.68 17.51
CA SER A 354 -10.79 8.20 16.65
C SER A 354 -10.44 7.22 15.54
N TYR A 355 -10.00 7.75 14.39
CA TYR A 355 -9.57 6.96 13.25
C TYR A 355 -8.57 7.73 12.38
N THR A 356 -7.64 7.03 11.75
CA THR A 356 -6.62 7.63 10.87
C THR A 356 -7.05 7.51 9.41
N LEU A 357 -7.00 8.62 8.67
CA LEU A 357 -7.45 8.72 7.29
C LEU A 357 -6.37 9.33 6.39
N PRO A 358 -6.31 8.93 5.11
CA PRO A 358 -5.50 9.61 4.10
C PRO A 358 -5.94 11.08 3.93
N CYS A 359 -4.95 11.95 3.73
CA CYS A 359 -5.11 13.37 3.44
C CYS A 359 -5.83 13.67 2.12
N SER A 360 -6.27 14.92 1.96
CA SER A 360 -6.84 15.50 0.73
C SER A 360 -8.05 14.74 0.16
N LYS A 361 -8.83 14.10 1.04
CA LYS A 361 -10.03 13.34 0.69
C LYS A 361 -11.25 13.86 1.44
N ASN A 362 -12.41 13.69 0.81
CA ASN A 362 -13.71 14.05 1.36
C ASN A 362 -14.41 12.80 1.86
N TYR A 363 -14.98 12.91 3.06
CA TYR A 363 -15.62 11.81 3.77
C TYR A 363 -16.98 12.24 4.30
N ILE A 364 -17.75 11.24 4.70
CA ILE A 364 -18.97 11.42 5.47
C ILE A 364 -18.91 10.48 6.65
N ALA A 365 -19.14 10.98 7.85
CA ALA A 365 -19.27 10.17 9.04
C ALA A 365 -20.74 10.09 9.46
N LEU A 366 -21.19 8.88 9.80
CA LEU A 366 -22.53 8.59 10.28
C LEU A 366 -22.43 8.05 11.70
N ALA A 367 -23.07 8.70 12.66
CA ALA A 367 -23.11 8.27 14.04
C ALA A 367 -24.51 7.75 14.40
N SER A 368 -24.57 6.57 15.00
CA SER A 368 -25.82 5.93 15.40
C SER A 368 -25.71 5.20 16.74
N LYS A 369 -26.83 5.15 17.46
CA LYS A 369 -27.04 4.30 18.65
C LYS A 369 -28.50 3.90 18.68
N GLU A 370 -28.80 2.74 19.27
CA GLU A 370 -30.18 2.29 19.47
C GLU A 370 -31.04 3.38 20.14
N TYR A 371 -32.25 3.61 19.60
CA TYR A 371 -33.20 4.63 20.04
C TYR A 371 -32.79 6.10 19.81
N TYR A 372 -31.72 6.33 19.07
CA TYR A 372 -31.33 7.66 18.61
C TYR A 372 -31.51 7.77 17.09
N LYS A 373 -31.83 8.98 16.62
CA LYS A 373 -31.76 9.34 15.21
C LYS A 373 -30.30 9.35 14.78
N GLU A 374 -30.02 8.75 13.62
CA GLU A 374 -28.69 8.80 13.01
C GLU A 374 -28.36 10.25 12.63
N GLU A 375 -27.14 10.69 12.92
CA GLU A 375 -26.62 11.99 12.51
C GLU A 375 -25.49 11.77 11.48
N GLN A 376 -25.54 12.52 10.38
CA GLN A 376 -24.56 12.44 9.31
C GLN A 376 -23.81 13.78 9.19
N LYS A 377 -22.48 13.73 9.10
CA LYS A 377 -21.63 14.92 8.90
C LYS A 377 -20.61 14.71 7.78
N PRO A 378 -20.59 15.57 6.74
CA PRO A 378 -19.49 15.61 5.81
C PRO A 378 -18.27 16.28 6.45
N PHE A 379 -17.07 15.80 6.10
CA PHE A 379 -15.81 16.44 6.47
C PHE A 379 -14.74 16.17 5.42
N SER A 380 -13.64 16.92 5.46
CA SER A 380 -12.50 16.73 4.57
C SER A 380 -11.20 16.73 5.34
N THR A 381 -10.23 16.01 4.80
CA THR A 381 -8.85 16.00 5.31
C THR A 381 -8.01 16.99 4.52
N SER A 382 -7.13 17.73 5.20
CA SER A 382 -6.25 18.72 4.56
C SER A 382 -5.11 18.08 3.77
N THR A 383 -4.25 18.89 3.14
CA THR A 383 -3.04 18.44 2.43
C THR A 383 -1.84 18.19 3.35
N LYS A 384 -1.90 18.56 4.62
CA LYS A 384 -0.77 18.45 5.58
C LYS A 384 -1.00 17.31 6.57
N SER A 385 0.02 16.49 6.82
CA SER A 385 -0.06 15.45 7.84
C SER A 385 -0.01 16.03 9.26
N GLY A 386 -0.55 15.31 10.24
CA GLY A 386 -0.52 15.69 11.66
C GLY A 386 -1.55 16.76 12.07
N ILE A 387 -2.45 17.15 11.16
CA ILE A 387 -3.62 17.97 11.50
C ILE A 387 -4.76 17.04 11.91
N ASN A 388 -5.32 17.23 13.10
CA ASN A 388 -6.45 16.43 13.57
C ASN A 388 -7.77 17.12 13.23
N ASN A 389 -8.76 16.33 12.82
CA ASN A 389 -10.12 16.78 12.50
C ASN A 389 -11.04 16.41 13.67
N GLU A 390 -11.44 17.39 14.46
CA GLU A 390 -12.43 17.18 15.52
C GLU A 390 -13.84 17.14 14.93
N LEU A 391 -14.60 16.09 15.24
CA LEU A 391 -15.92 15.83 14.70
C LEU A 391 -16.85 15.27 15.78
N ASN A 392 -17.52 16.15 16.51
CA ASN A 392 -18.45 15.76 17.56
C ASN A 392 -19.85 15.46 17.00
N PHE A 393 -20.58 14.53 17.62
CA PHE A 393 -21.97 14.21 17.29
C PHE A 393 -22.88 14.44 18.50
N ASN A 394 -24.08 14.96 18.24
CA ASN A 394 -25.10 15.23 19.24
C ASN A 394 -26.40 14.54 18.82
N LEU A 395 -26.54 13.27 19.19
CA LEU A 395 -27.64 12.43 18.76
C LEU A 395 -28.92 12.78 19.52
N GLU A 396 -30.03 12.82 18.79
CA GLU A 396 -31.37 13.07 19.33
C GLU A 396 -32.13 11.76 19.48
N LEU A 397 -32.99 11.62 20.50
CA LEU A 397 -33.88 10.47 20.57
C LEU A 397 -34.79 10.40 19.33
N ILE A 398 -35.19 9.19 18.97
CA ILE A 398 -36.28 8.97 18.00
C ILE A 398 -37.59 9.62 18.50
N ASP A 399 -38.46 10.01 17.57
CA ASP A 399 -39.68 10.79 17.88
C ASP A 399 -40.66 10.05 18.81
N ASP A 400 -40.61 8.72 18.80
CA ASP A 400 -41.42 7.84 19.65
C ASP A 400 -41.01 7.89 21.13
N LEU A 401 -39.90 8.57 21.47
CA LEU A 401 -39.36 8.65 22.82
C LEU A 401 -39.17 10.09 23.30
N LYS A 402 -39.25 10.27 24.62
CA LYS A 402 -38.91 11.52 25.30
C LYS A 402 -38.21 11.24 26.63
N TYR A 403 -37.66 12.27 27.23
CA TYR A 403 -37.14 12.20 28.59
C TYR A 403 -38.21 12.58 29.61
N ASN A 404 -38.37 11.78 30.66
CA ASN A 404 -39.14 12.15 31.85
C ASN A 404 -38.33 13.11 32.75
N ASN A 405 -38.89 13.50 33.91
CA ASN A 405 -38.25 14.42 34.84
C ASN A 405 -36.97 13.86 35.50
N ASN A 406 -36.78 12.53 35.45
CA ASN A 406 -35.59 11.84 35.97
C ASN A 406 -34.53 11.61 34.90
N ASN A 407 -34.67 12.22 33.71
CA ASN A 407 -33.81 11.99 32.54
C ASN A 407 -33.80 10.53 32.06
N GLU A 408 -34.86 9.76 32.34
CA GLU A 408 -35.05 8.42 31.79
C GLU A 408 -35.76 8.53 30.43
N ALA A 409 -35.31 7.75 29.44
CA ALA A 409 -35.99 7.66 28.16
C ALA A 409 -37.28 6.85 28.31
N ILE A 410 -38.42 7.46 27.99
CA ILE A 410 -39.75 6.88 28.06
C ILE A 410 -40.44 6.94 26.68
N ILE A 411 -41.41 6.06 26.43
CA ILE A 411 -42.26 6.18 25.24
C ILE A 411 -43.06 7.49 25.31
N ASN A 412 -43.08 8.23 24.21
CA ASN A 412 -43.75 9.51 24.10
C ASN A 412 -45.26 9.34 23.88
N ILE A 413 -45.96 9.03 24.96
CA ILE A 413 -47.42 8.91 24.98
C ILE A 413 -48.08 10.05 25.76
N ASN A 414 -49.39 10.17 25.61
CA ASN A 414 -50.20 10.95 26.54
C ASN A 414 -50.34 10.20 27.88
N PRO A 415 -50.57 10.90 29.00
CA PRO A 415 -50.74 10.25 30.30
C PRO A 415 -51.87 9.21 30.29
N ILE A 416 -51.57 8.01 30.79
CA ILE A 416 -52.57 6.96 30.99
C ILE A 416 -53.26 7.17 32.33
N TYR A 417 -54.55 7.48 32.28
CA TYR A 417 -55.38 7.69 33.47
C TYR A 417 -56.18 6.44 33.84
N PHE A 418 -56.35 6.26 35.15
CA PHE A 418 -57.23 5.26 35.72
C PHE A 418 -58.32 5.93 36.55
N ASP A 419 -59.51 5.36 36.53
CA ASP A 419 -60.58 5.77 37.43
C ASP A 419 -60.17 5.52 38.89
N THR A 420 -60.76 6.31 39.80
CA THR A 420 -60.54 6.18 41.24
C THR A 420 -60.82 4.74 41.66
N ASN A 421 -59.86 4.17 42.41
CA ASN A 421 -59.95 2.82 42.94
C ASN A 421 -60.01 1.66 41.93
N LYS A 422 -59.78 1.92 40.63
CA LYS A 422 -59.81 0.89 39.58
C LYS A 422 -58.45 0.69 38.92
N SER A 423 -58.23 -0.52 38.38
CA SER A 423 -57.10 -0.89 37.52
C SER A 423 -57.51 -1.34 36.12
N THR A 424 -58.80 -1.30 35.80
CA THR A 424 -59.32 -1.63 34.46
C THR A 424 -58.83 -0.62 33.42
N ILE A 425 -58.38 -1.11 32.27
CA ILE A 425 -57.97 -0.27 31.15
C ILE A 425 -59.19 0.42 30.55
N ARG A 426 -59.15 1.75 30.45
CA ARG A 426 -60.18 2.57 29.82
C ARG A 426 -59.99 2.62 28.29
N PRO A 427 -61.03 2.94 27.50
CA PRO A 427 -60.90 3.04 26.04
C PRO A 427 -59.90 4.09 25.55
N ASP A 428 -59.70 5.19 26.27
CA ASP A 428 -58.66 6.19 25.99
C ASP A 428 -57.27 5.67 26.30
N ALA A 429 -57.09 5.00 27.45
CA ALA A 429 -55.86 4.30 27.80
C ALA A 429 -55.48 3.22 26.78
N ALA A 430 -56.46 2.45 26.27
CA ALA A 430 -56.23 1.42 25.26
C ALA A 430 -55.55 1.96 24.00
N LYS A 431 -55.94 3.17 23.53
CA LYS A 431 -55.30 3.81 22.37
C LYS A 431 -53.81 4.11 22.59
N GLU A 432 -53.46 4.59 23.77
CA GLU A 432 -52.05 4.86 24.12
C GLU A 432 -51.26 3.54 24.27
N LEU A 433 -51.89 2.48 24.78
CA LEU A 433 -51.30 1.14 24.86
C LEU A 433 -51.10 0.51 23.47
N ASP A 434 -52.04 0.70 22.54
CA ASP A 434 -51.90 0.25 21.16
C ASP A 434 -50.74 0.97 20.46
N TYR A 435 -50.54 2.26 20.73
CA TYR A 435 -49.37 2.97 20.24
C TYR A 435 -48.07 2.42 20.84
N ILE A 436 -48.02 2.09 22.14
CA ILE A 436 -46.87 1.39 22.73
C ILE A 436 -46.59 0.06 22.02
N VAL A 437 -47.62 -0.74 21.75
CA VAL A 437 -47.49 -2.00 20.99
C VAL A 437 -46.91 -1.72 19.60
N SER A 438 -47.36 -0.66 18.92
CA SER A 438 -46.82 -0.27 17.62
C SER A 438 -45.34 0.10 17.67
N VAL A 439 -44.89 0.82 18.71
CA VAL A 439 -43.49 1.17 18.93
C VAL A 439 -42.66 -0.08 19.23
N MET A 440 -43.16 -0.98 20.08
CA MET A 440 -42.47 -2.24 20.40
C MET A 440 -42.40 -3.22 19.22
N ASN A 441 -43.36 -3.17 18.30
CA ASN A 441 -43.32 -3.93 17.05
C ASN A 441 -42.32 -3.30 16.06
N LYS A 442 -42.25 -1.98 15.99
CA LYS A 442 -41.27 -1.24 15.19
C LYS A 442 -39.82 -1.49 15.66
N TYR A 443 -39.62 -1.71 16.97
CA TYR A 443 -38.33 -2.01 17.58
C TYR A 443 -38.36 -3.37 18.31
N PRO A 444 -38.11 -4.50 17.61
CA PRO A 444 -38.31 -5.86 18.16
C PRO A 444 -37.47 -6.22 19.39
N GLU A 445 -36.31 -5.58 19.56
CA GLU A 445 -35.43 -5.78 20.72
C GLU A 445 -35.79 -4.90 21.92
N MET A 446 -36.72 -3.94 21.75
CA MET A 446 -37.08 -3.00 22.79
C MET A 446 -37.70 -3.70 24.00
N LYS A 447 -37.11 -3.43 25.17
CA LYS A 447 -37.62 -3.85 26.47
C LYS A 447 -38.05 -2.63 27.26
N ILE A 448 -39.20 -2.72 27.91
CA ILE A 448 -39.76 -1.61 28.67
C ILE A 448 -40.14 -2.01 30.09
N LYS A 449 -40.13 -1.02 30.98
CA LYS A 449 -40.60 -1.10 32.35
C LYS A 449 -41.84 -0.22 32.47
N ALA A 450 -43.00 -0.85 32.68
CA ALA A 450 -44.26 -0.16 32.97
C ALA A 450 -44.30 0.18 34.46
N THR A 451 -44.25 1.46 34.79
CA THR A 451 -44.20 1.96 36.17
C THR A 451 -45.46 2.74 36.49
N SER A 452 -46.31 2.20 37.36
CA SER A 452 -47.57 2.85 37.75
C SER A 452 -47.45 3.55 39.09
N HIS A 453 -48.16 4.66 39.23
CA HIS A 453 -48.16 5.53 40.40
C HIS A 453 -49.60 5.87 40.84
N THR A 454 -49.76 6.24 42.10
CA THR A 454 -51.00 6.76 42.69
C THR A 454 -50.81 8.19 43.18
N ASP A 455 -51.91 8.85 43.52
CA ASP A 455 -51.85 10.09 44.29
C ASP A 455 -51.69 9.81 45.79
N SER A 456 -51.37 10.85 46.58
CA SER A 456 -51.08 10.78 48.01
C SER A 456 -52.28 10.53 48.93
N ARG A 457 -53.47 10.24 48.37
CA ARG A 457 -54.68 10.04 49.16
C ARG A 457 -54.90 8.55 49.35
N GLY A 458 -54.95 8.12 50.60
CA GLY A 458 -55.19 6.72 50.97
C GLY A 458 -54.15 6.24 51.97
N LYS A 459 -54.13 4.94 52.22
CA LYS A 459 -53.03 4.30 52.96
C LYS A 459 -51.94 3.92 51.98
N ASP A 460 -50.69 4.11 52.35
CA ASP A 460 -49.52 3.83 51.52
C ASP A 460 -49.53 2.38 50.99
N SER A 461 -49.81 1.39 51.85
CA SER A 461 -49.92 -0.02 51.49
C SER A 461 -51.05 -0.32 50.50
N TYR A 462 -52.13 0.44 50.57
CA TYR A 462 -53.22 0.35 49.62
C TYR A 462 -52.81 0.89 48.25
N ASN A 463 -52.13 2.03 48.25
CA ASN A 463 -51.65 2.73 47.07
C ASN A 463 -50.56 1.94 46.34
N GLU A 464 -49.65 1.31 47.07
CA GLU A 464 -48.67 0.36 46.54
C GLU A 464 -49.34 -0.82 45.84
N ALA A 465 -50.31 -1.48 46.50
CA ALA A 465 -51.06 -2.59 45.90
C ALA A 465 -51.89 -2.15 44.68
N LEU A 466 -52.48 -0.96 44.72
CA LEU A 466 -53.25 -0.40 43.60
C LEU A 466 -52.37 -0.11 42.39
N SER A 467 -51.22 0.52 42.60
CA SER A 467 -50.26 0.80 41.53
C SER A 467 -49.75 -0.48 40.88
N THR A 468 -49.46 -1.53 41.67
CA THR A 468 -49.02 -2.83 41.16
C THR A 468 -50.09 -3.46 40.27
N ARG A 469 -51.35 -3.45 40.69
CA ARG A 469 -52.47 -3.94 39.85
C ARG A 469 -52.61 -3.16 38.54
N ARG A 470 -52.37 -1.84 38.55
CA ARG A 470 -52.41 -0.99 37.34
C ARG A 470 -51.27 -1.31 36.38
N ALA A 471 -50.05 -1.50 36.90
CA ALA A 471 -48.90 -1.89 36.10
C ALA A 471 -49.10 -3.28 35.46
N GLU A 472 -49.62 -4.25 36.22
CA GLU A 472 -49.91 -5.59 35.70
C GLU A 472 -51.06 -5.61 34.69
N SER A 473 -52.10 -4.78 34.89
CA SER A 473 -53.22 -4.66 33.95
C SER A 473 -52.74 -4.09 32.61
N THR A 474 -51.87 -3.09 32.66
CA THR A 474 -51.18 -2.49 31.51
C THR A 474 -50.30 -3.51 30.78
N ARG A 475 -49.48 -4.25 31.53
CA ARG A 475 -48.63 -5.32 30.99
C ARG A 475 -49.47 -6.41 30.33
N SER A 476 -50.53 -6.86 30.99
CA SER A 476 -51.44 -7.89 30.48
C SER A 476 -52.07 -7.45 29.16
N TYR A 477 -52.51 -6.20 29.05
CA TYR A 477 -53.02 -5.63 27.80
C TYR A 477 -51.98 -5.72 26.68
N ILE A 478 -50.77 -5.19 26.90
CA ILE A 478 -49.70 -5.19 25.90
C ILE A 478 -49.33 -6.62 25.47
N THR A 479 -49.28 -7.57 26.41
CA THR A 479 -48.99 -8.98 26.09
C THR A 479 -50.13 -9.66 25.33
N SER A 480 -51.38 -9.26 25.58
CA SER A 480 -52.54 -9.80 24.86
C SER A 480 -52.56 -9.40 23.37
N GLN A 481 -51.85 -8.31 23.04
CA GLN A 481 -51.64 -7.82 21.67
C GLN A 481 -50.44 -8.49 20.96
N GLY A 482 -49.84 -9.52 21.56
CA GLY A 482 -48.79 -10.33 20.93
C GLY A 482 -47.35 -9.95 21.29
N ILE A 483 -47.13 -8.97 22.17
CA ILE A 483 -45.79 -8.65 22.69
C ILE A 483 -45.35 -9.72 23.70
N SER A 484 -44.13 -10.23 23.54
CA SER A 484 -43.56 -11.22 24.47
C SER A 484 -43.54 -10.69 25.91
N PRO A 485 -44.01 -11.47 26.91
CA PRO A 485 -43.95 -11.09 28.33
C PRO A 485 -42.53 -10.79 28.83
N SER A 486 -41.48 -11.32 28.19
CA SER A 486 -40.08 -11.05 28.56
C SER A 486 -39.60 -9.63 28.19
N ARG A 487 -40.37 -8.90 27.36
CA ARG A 487 -40.05 -7.54 26.91
C ARG A 487 -40.71 -6.46 27.75
N ILE A 488 -41.56 -6.82 28.72
CA ILE A 488 -42.26 -5.87 29.58
C ILE A 488 -42.25 -6.31 31.04
N THR A 489 -41.68 -5.46 31.90
CA THR A 489 -41.72 -5.62 33.36
C THR A 489 -42.72 -4.62 33.95
N ALA A 490 -43.55 -5.03 34.90
CA ALA A 490 -44.52 -4.17 35.59
C ALA A 490 -44.06 -3.89 37.03
N ILE A 491 -44.05 -2.62 37.44
CA ILE A 491 -43.69 -2.21 38.80
C ILE A 491 -44.70 -1.15 39.30
N GLY A 492 -45.24 -1.36 40.50
CA GLY A 492 -46.05 -0.36 41.19
C GLY A 492 -45.22 0.38 42.24
N TYR A 493 -45.22 1.71 42.20
CA TYR A 493 -44.51 2.55 43.19
C TYR A 493 -45.41 3.19 44.24
N GLY A 494 -46.72 2.95 44.18
CA GLY A 494 -47.71 3.67 44.99
C GLY A 494 -47.55 5.18 44.82
N GLU A 495 -47.51 5.89 45.94
CA GLU A 495 -47.36 7.36 46.00
C GLU A 495 -45.91 7.81 46.25
N SER A 496 -44.94 6.88 46.30
CA SER A 496 -43.55 7.16 46.70
C SER A 496 -42.73 8.01 45.72
N GLN A 497 -43.27 8.32 44.53
CA GLN A 497 -42.60 9.05 43.45
C GLN A 497 -43.57 10.10 42.83
N PRO A 498 -43.96 11.14 43.59
CA PRO A 498 -44.84 12.18 43.10
C PRO A 498 -44.13 13.05 42.05
N THR A 499 -44.89 13.63 41.12
CA THR A 499 -44.38 14.55 40.08
C THR A 499 -44.52 16.02 40.44
N ASN A 500 -45.16 16.30 41.57
CA ASN A 500 -45.45 17.61 42.11
C ASN A 500 -45.37 17.55 43.64
N HIS A 501 -45.74 18.65 44.31
CA HIS A 501 -45.66 18.78 45.77
C HIS A 501 -46.72 18.00 46.56
N CYS A 502 -47.56 17.20 45.89
CA CYS A 502 -48.72 16.54 46.50
C CYS A 502 -48.32 15.25 47.22
N GLU A 503 -47.77 15.42 48.41
CA GLU A 503 -47.41 14.36 49.36
C GLU A 503 -48.49 14.16 50.44
N ASN A 504 -48.25 13.21 51.35
CA ASN A 504 -49.20 12.87 52.41
C ASN A 504 -49.43 14.07 53.35
N GLY A 505 -50.70 14.43 53.56
CA GLY A 505 -51.07 15.60 54.37
C GLY A 505 -50.99 16.95 53.66
N VAL A 506 -50.53 17.01 52.41
CA VAL A 506 -50.48 18.24 51.60
C VAL A 506 -51.79 18.42 50.83
N LYS A 507 -52.40 19.61 50.92
CA LYS A 507 -53.65 19.91 50.22
C LYS A 507 -53.38 20.28 48.76
N CYS A 508 -53.84 19.45 47.84
CA CYS A 508 -53.73 19.67 46.40
C CYS A 508 -55.08 19.70 45.68
N SER A 509 -55.08 20.28 44.48
CA SER A 509 -56.22 20.24 43.55
C SER A 509 -56.44 18.83 42.96
N LYS A 510 -57.62 18.62 42.35
CA LYS A 510 -57.93 17.33 41.71
C LYS A 510 -57.03 17.07 40.50
N GLU A 511 -56.68 18.14 39.80
CA GLU A 511 -55.82 18.19 38.63
C GLU A 511 -54.39 17.80 39.01
N GLU A 512 -53.86 18.34 40.12
CA GLU A 512 -52.53 17.98 40.61
C GLU A 512 -52.45 16.52 41.08
N HIS A 513 -53.46 16.03 41.80
CA HIS A 513 -53.53 14.60 42.12
C HIS A 513 -53.65 13.73 40.85
N GLN A 514 -54.31 14.23 39.79
CA GLN A 514 -54.45 13.49 38.54
C GLN A 514 -53.11 13.27 37.83
N LEU A 515 -52.19 14.23 37.91
CA LEU A 515 -50.83 14.09 37.36
C LEU A 515 -50.05 12.94 38.03
N ASN A 516 -50.27 12.69 39.33
CA ASN A 516 -49.61 11.59 40.04
C ASN A 516 -50.22 10.22 39.72
N ARG A 517 -51.49 10.16 39.29
CA ARG A 517 -52.15 8.92 38.82
C ARG A 517 -51.77 8.60 37.38
N ARG A 518 -50.53 8.18 37.17
CA ARG A 518 -49.94 7.94 35.84
C ARG A 518 -49.29 6.57 35.73
N THR A 519 -49.06 6.14 34.49
CA THR A 519 -48.14 5.03 34.18
C THR A 519 -47.13 5.51 33.15
N GLU A 520 -45.85 5.30 33.43
CA GLU A 520 -44.74 5.59 32.52
C GLU A 520 -44.16 4.30 31.95
N PHE A 521 -43.56 4.38 30.77
CA PHE A 521 -42.99 3.23 30.06
C PHE A 521 -41.52 3.51 29.76
N ILE A 522 -40.67 3.16 30.71
CA ILE A 522 -39.24 3.44 30.67
C ILE A 522 -38.54 2.40 29.80
N ILE A 523 -37.72 2.84 28.85
CA ILE A 523 -36.90 1.95 28.02
C ILE A 523 -35.79 1.36 28.88
N ILE A 524 -35.71 0.03 28.92
CA ILE A 524 -34.63 -0.69 29.58
C ILE A 524 -33.47 -0.78 28.60
N ARG A 525 -32.54 0.19 28.70
CA ARG A 525 -31.25 0.09 28.02
C ARG A 525 -30.45 -1.02 28.70
N GLN A 526 -29.86 -1.93 27.93
CA GLN A 526 -28.94 -2.91 28.52
C GLN A 526 -27.84 -2.12 29.25
N LYS A 527 -27.68 -2.39 30.55
CA LYS A 527 -26.45 -1.99 31.24
C LYS A 527 -25.37 -2.91 30.67
N GLU A 528 -24.61 -2.38 29.72
CA GLU A 528 -23.38 -3.00 29.21
C GLU A 528 -22.20 -2.64 30.11
#